data_AF-A0A497JW55-F1
#
_entry.id   AF-A0A497JW55-F1
#
_cell.length_a   1.000
_cell.length_b   1.000
_cell.length_c   1.000
_cell.angle_alpha   90.00
_cell.angle_beta   90.00
_cell.angle_gamma   90.00
#
_symmetry.space_group_name_H-M   'P 1'
#
loop_
_entity.id
_entity.type
_entity.pdbx_description
1 polymer ?
#
loop_
_entity_poly.entity_id
_entity_poly.type
_entity_poly.pdbx_seq_one_letter_code
_entity_poly.pdbx_strand_id
1 'polypeptide(L)'
;MNRYDLEDIPYSKLMEMKAERGRVRFGSIEFKSEEMKKPIKLSKVPKKDIEPFIAALEIAMNNVAVEPISIKRSKGLIGKMRWEFKKTPETLFKSRPAEADSLERRPFSKGEPEADPLRKLKLRFVNGEISEEEYLRMKELLEG
;
A
#
# COMPACT_ATOMS: atom_id res chain seq x y z
N MET A 1 21.59 17.35 -3.24
CA MET A 1 20.36 18.17 -3.20
C MET A 1 19.17 17.26 -3.44
N ASN A 2 18.51 16.83 -2.37
CA ASN A 2 17.36 15.93 -2.46
C ASN A 2 16.13 16.81 -2.80
N ARG A 3 15.56 16.66 -3.99
CA ARG A 3 14.49 17.53 -4.51
C ARG A 3 13.09 17.11 -4.05
N TYR A 4 12.98 15.99 -3.34
CA TYR A 4 11.71 15.44 -2.86
C TYR A 4 11.89 14.97 -1.41
N ASP A 5 11.01 15.46 -0.55
CA ASP A 5 10.78 14.84 0.76
C ASP A 5 9.91 13.60 0.53
N LEU A 6 10.48 12.43 0.82
CA LEU A 6 9.75 11.17 0.80
C LEU A 6 9.20 10.94 2.21
N GLU A 7 7.89 10.77 2.30
CA GLU A 7 7.20 10.41 3.54
C GLU A 7 6.51 9.05 3.34
N ASP A 8 6.75 8.13 4.28
CA ASP A 8 6.07 6.84 4.36
C ASP A 8 5.14 6.79 5.57
N ILE A 9 4.04 6.05 5.44
CA ILE A 9 3.11 5.74 6.54
C ILE A 9 2.97 4.21 6.58
N PRO A 10 3.48 3.54 7.62
CA PRO A 10 3.17 2.13 7.85
C PRO A 10 1.66 1.94 7.96
N TYR A 11 1.11 0.91 7.30
CA TYR A 11 -0.35 0.68 7.30
C TYR A 11 -0.94 0.53 8.70
N SER A 12 -0.17 -0.05 9.64
CA SER A 12 -0.56 -0.20 11.05
C SER A 12 -0.70 1.13 11.79
N LYS A 13 -0.01 2.18 11.32
CA LYS A 13 0.01 3.54 11.87
C LYS A 13 -1.01 4.47 11.22
N LEU A 14 -1.67 4.03 10.15
CA LEU A 14 -2.74 4.79 9.51
C LEU A 14 -3.97 4.86 10.43
N MET A 15 -4.34 6.06 10.85
CA MET A 15 -5.49 6.31 11.73
C MET A 15 -6.76 6.64 10.96
N GLU A 16 -6.64 7.41 9.88
CA GLU A 16 -7.79 7.90 9.13
C GLU A 16 -7.40 8.06 7.66
N MET A 17 -8.30 7.66 6.76
CA MET A 17 -8.21 7.96 5.34
C MET A 17 -9.53 8.55 4.87
N LYS A 18 -9.45 9.64 4.12
CA LYS A 18 -10.60 10.27 3.46
C LYS A 18 -10.28 10.49 2.00
N ALA A 19 -11.15 10.01 1.11
CA ALA A 19 -11.04 10.29 -0.31
C ALA A 19 -12.34 10.88 -0.86
N GLU A 20 -12.23 11.87 -1.76
CA GLU A 20 -13.36 12.39 -2.51
C GLU A 20 -13.06 12.36 -4.01
N ARG A 21 -13.91 11.66 -4.76
CA ARG A 21 -14.00 11.80 -6.21
C ARG A 21 -15.01 12.91 -6.52
N GLY A 22 -14.49 14.12 -6.76
CA GLY A 22 -15.28 15.31 -7.04
C GLY A 22 -15.87 15.36 -8.46
N ARG A 23 -16.43 16.51 -8.86
CA ARG A 23 -16.93 16.76 -10.24
C ARG A 23 -15.80 17.08 -11.24
N VAL A 24 -14.71 17.68 -10.78
CA VAL A 24 -13.56 18.12 -11.61
C VAL A 24 -12.64 16.96 -12.01
N ARG A 25 -11.69 17.15 -12.93
CA ARG A 25 -10.80 16.08 -13.45
C ARG A 25 -10.00 15.32 -12.36
N PHE A 26 -9.79 15.97 -11.23
CA PHE A 26 -9.05 15.45 -10.09
C PHE A 26 -9.96 15.28 -8.86
N GLY A 27 -9.59 14.39 -7.97
CA GLY A 27 -10.13 14.31 -6.62
C GLY A 27 -9.02 14.50 -5.59
N SER A 28 -9.34 14.20 -4.35
CA SER A 28 -8.42 14.34 -3.23
C SER A 28 -8.39 13.11 -2.35
N ILE A 29 -7.23 12.85 -1.75
CA ILE A 29 -7.04 11.84 -0.71
C ILE A 29 -6.29 12.50 0.44
N GLU A 30 -6.75 12.25 1.66
CA GLU A 30 -6.15 12.73 2.90
C GLU A 30 -5.88 11.55 3.83
N PHE A 31 -4.70 11.53 4.45
CA PHE A 31 -4.28 10.53 5.41
C PHE A 31 -3.90 11.18 6.73
N LYS A 32 -4.24 10.51 7.83
CA LYS A 32 -3.73 10.82 9.17
C LYS A 32 -3.03 9.59 9.75
N SER A 33 -1.86 9.81 10.33
CA SER A 33 -1.06 8.78 10.99
C SER A 33 -0.89 9.12 12.48
N GLU A 34 -0.62 8.11 13.30
CA GLU A 34 -0.30 8.26 14.72
C GLU A 34 0.95 9.12 14.93
N GLU A 35 1.91 9.07 14.00
CA GLU A 35 3.24 9.67 14.17
C GLU A 35 3.35 11.07 13.56
N MET A 36 2.43 11.42 12.65
CA MET A 36 2.47 12.68 11.93
C MET A 36 1.66 13.77 12.63
N LYS A 37 2.29 14.94 12.84
CA LYS A 37 1.62 16.11 13.43
C LYS A 37 0.55 16.73 12.51
N LYS A 38 0.67 16.53 11.18
CA LYS A 38 -0.24 17.09 10.18
C LYS A 38 -0.72 16.01 9.22
N PRO A 39 -1.97 16.10 8.73
CA PRO A 39 -2.46 15.20 7.70
C PRO A 39 -1.70 15.41 6.38
N ILE A 40 -1.40 14.31 5.68
CA ILE A 40 -0.94 14.35 4.30
C ILE A 40 -2.14 14.51 3.39
N LYS A 41 -2.15 15.55 2.56
CA LYS A 41 -3.25 15.84 1.63
C LYS A 41 -2.80 15.90 0.18
N LEU A 42 -3.26 14.95 -0.60
CA LEU A 42 -3.10 14.90 -2.05
C LEU A 42 -4.33 15.53 -2.71
N SER A 43 -4.20 16.74 -3.26
CA SER A 43 -5.36 17.51 -3.78
C SER A 43 -5.59 17.39 -5.28
N LYS A 44 -4.68 16.74 -6.03
CA LYS A 44 -4.73 16.61 -7.50
C LYS A 44 -4.60 15.16 -7.96
N VAL A 45 -5.35 14.25 -7.34
CA VAL A 45 -5.31 12.82 -7.70
C VAL A 45 -6.20 12.58 -8.92
N PRO A 46 -5.74 11.94 -10.00
CA PRO A 46 -6.61 11.65 -11.13
C PRO A 46 -7.78 10.75 -10.72
N LYS A 47 -8.99 11.10 -11.13
CA LYS A 47 -10.22 10.38 -10.72
C LYS A 47 -10.21 8.88 -10.98
N LYS A 48 -9.58 8.47 -12.09
CA LYS A 48 -9.47 7.07 -12.50
C LYS A 48 -8.61 6.25 -11.53
N ASP A 49 -7.71 6.90 -10.80
CA ASP A 49 -6.74 6.22 -9.94
C ASP A 49 -7.24 6.14 -8.49
N ILE A 50 -8.25 6.94 -8.10
CA ILE A 50 -8.77 7.00 -6.73
C ILE A 50 -9.36 5.65 -6.30
N GLU A 51 -10.30 5.10 -7.07
CA GLU A 51 -11.00 3.87 -6.69
C GLU A 51 -10.07 2.63 -6.70
N PRO A 52 -9.20 2.43 -7.72
CA PRO A 52 -8.18 1.39 -7.69
C PRO A 52 -7.21 1.53 -6.52
N PHE A 53 -6.77 2.75 -6.21
CA PHE A 53 -5.89 3.01 -5.08
C PHE A 53 -6.55 2.61 -3.75
N ILE A 54 -7.82 2.98 -3.55
CA ILE A 54 -8.55 2.65 -2.32
C ILE A 54 -8.74 1.15 -2.18
N ALA A 55 -9.06 0.44 -3.26
CA ALA A 55 -9.17 -1.02 -3.26
C ALA A 55 -7.82 -1.68 -2.91
N ALA A 56 -6.73 -1.21 -3.49
CA ALA A 56 -5.39 -1.70 -3.17
C ALA A 56 -5.01 -1.41 -1.71
N LEU A 57 -5.36 -0.24 -1.19
CA LEU A 57 -5.14 0.13 0.20
C LEU A 57 -5.92 -0.79 1.16
N GLU A 58 -7.20 -1.05 0.87
CA GLU A 58 -8.03 -1.97 1.68
C GLU A 58 -7.42 -3.38 1.72
N ILE A 59 -6.97 -3.91 0.59
CA ILE A 59 -6.28 -5.20 0.52
C ILE A 59 -4.99 -5.17 1.34
N ALA A 60 -4.15 -4.15 1.17
CA ALA A 60 -2.89 -4.02 1.88
C ALA A 60 -3.09 -3.94 3.40
N MET A 61 -4.07 -3.16 3.85
CA MET A 61 -4.42 -3.05 5.26
C MET A 61 -4.94 -4.38 5.82
N ASN A 62 -5.82 -5.09 5.10
CA ASN A 62 -6.34 -6.39 5.51
C ASN A 62 -5.27 -7.49 5.60
N ASN A 63 -4.21 -7.40 4.79
CA ASN A 63 -3.09 -8.34 4.86
C ASN A 63 -2.36 -8.28 6.21
N VAL A 64 -2.28 -7.08 6.81
CA VAL A 64 -1.61 -6.84 8.09
C VAL A 64 -2.57 -6.76 9.28
N ALA A 65 -3.87 -6.62 9.06
CA ALA A 65 -4.86 -6.59 10.12
C ALA A 65 -5.15 -8.00 10.67
N VAL A 66 -5.50 -8.07 11.96
CA VAL A 66 -6.02 -9.28 12.61
C VAL A 66 -7.48 -9.48 12.24
N GLU A 67 -8.24 -8.39 12.19
CA GLU A 67 -9.65 -8.34 11.83
C GLU A 67 -9.85 -7.65 10.48
N PRO A 68 -10.91 -8.01 9.72
CA PRO A 68 -11.17 -7.39 8.44
C PRO A 68 -11.49 -5.90 8.60
N ILE A 69 -10.71 -5.07 7.92
CA ILE A 69 -10.90 -3.63 7.81
C ILE A 69 -11.73 -3.35 6.55
N SER A 70 -12.77 -2.53 6.69
CA SER A 70 -13.55 -2.06 5.55
C SER A 70 -13.47 -0.54 5.38
N ILE A 71 -13.30 -0.10 4.13
CA ILE A 71 -13.34 1.31 3.76
C ILE A 71 -14.75 1.67 3.32
N LYS A 72 -15.42 2.54 4.09
CA LYS A 72 -16.82 2.91 3.85
C LYS A 72 -16.94 3.76 2.60
N ARG A 73 -17.71 3.29 1.62
CA ARG A 73 -18.09 4.06 0.43
C ARG A 73 -19.44 4.74 0.64
N SER A 74 -19.52 6.04 0.36
CA SER A 74 -20.78 6.79 0.34
C SER A 74 -20.93 7.61 -0.94
N LYS A 75 -22.17 7.66 -1.45
CA LYS A 75 -22.53 8.50 -2.59
C LYS A 75 -22.99 9.84 -2.05
N GLY A 76 -22.23 10.89 -2.34
CA GLY A 76 -22.61 12.25 -2.04
C GLY A 76 -23.65 12.76 -3.05
N LEU A 77 -24.16 13.97 -2.79
CA LEU A 77 -24.96 14.69 -3.76
C LEU A 77 -24.20 14.81 -5.08
N ILE A 78 -24.94 14.80 -6.19
CA ILE A 78 -24.42 15.30 -7.46
C ILE A 78 -23.30 14.39 -8.07
N GLY A 79 -23.33 13.08 -7.77
CA GLY A 79 -22.40 12.10 -8.34
C GLY A 79 -21.00 12.11 -7.73
N LYS A 80 -20.81 12.88 -6.64
CA LYS A 80 -19.62 12.77 -5.80
C LYS A 80 -19.58 11.41 -5.12
N MET A 81 -18.41 10.81 -5.05
CA MET A 81 -18.18 9.61 -4.26
C MET A 81 -17.16 9.92 -3.17
N ARG A 82 -17.42 9.38 -1.97
CA ARG A 82 -16.58 9.56 -0.80
C ARG A 82 -16.22 8.20 -0.23
N TRP A 83 -15.00 8.10 0.24
CA TRP A 83 -14.52 6.95 0.97
C TRP A 83 -13.94 7.42 2.29
N GLU A 84 -14.24 6.67 3.35
CA GLU A 84 -13.73 6.95 4.68
C GLU A 84 -13.32 5.66 5.38
N PHE A 85 -12.12 5.70 5.96
CA PHE A 85 -11.64 4.75 6.93
C PHE A 85 -11.27 5.52 8.20
N LYS A 86 -11.64 4.96 9.35
CA LYS A 86 -11.21 5.45 10.66
C LYS A 86 -10.89 4.25 11.54
N LYS A 87 -9.65 4.18 12.02
CA LYS A 87 -9.17 3.16 12.95
C LYS A 87 -9.99 3.24 14.23
N THR A 88 -10.57 2.11 14.64
CA THR A 88 -11.21 1.97 15.95
C THR A 88 -10.14 1.58 16.97
N PRO A 89 -10.31 1.90 18.27
CA PRO A 89 -9.36 1.48 19.30
C PRO A 89 -9.20 -0.06 19.39
N GLU A 90 -10.18 -0.81 18.89
CA GLU A 90 -10.18 -2.27 18.83
C GLU A 90 -9.45 -2.83 17.61
N THR A 91 -9.04 -2.01 16.63
CA THR A 91 -8.36 -2.49 15.42
C THR A 91 -6.97 -3.02 15.75
N LEU A 92 -6.83 -4.35 15.79
CA LEU A 92 -5.55 -5.03 16.03
C LEU A 92 -4.83 -5.34 14.71
N PHE A 93 -3.51 -5.09 14.69
CA PHE A 93 -2.63 -5.44 13.59
C PHE A 93 -1.73 -6.60 14.00
N LYS A 94 -1.46 -7.51 13.05
CA LYS A 94 -0.57 -8.65 13.26
C LYS A 94 0.82 -8.12 13.60
N SER A 95 1.29 -8.40 14.81
CA SER A 95 2.67 -8.16 15.17
C SER A 95 3.53 -9.16 14.40
N ARG A 96 4.05 -8.78 13.25
CA ARG A 96 5.16 -9.53 12.64
C ARG A 96 6.40 -9.32 13.51
N PRO A 97 7.19 -10.37 13.79
CA PRO A 97 8.50 -10.17 14.42
C PRO A 97 9.31 -9.17 13.58
N ALA A 98 10.05 -8.31 14.28
CA ALA A 98 10.70 -7.09 13.78
C ALA A 98 11.68 -7.30 12.60
N GLU A 99 11.91 -8.52 12.14
CA GLU A 99 12.68 -8.79 10.92
C GLU A 99 11.98 -8.29 9.64
N ALA A 100 10.64 -8.10 9.65
CA ALA A 100 9.93 -7.56 8.49
C ALA A 100 10.01 -6.03 8.36
N ASP A 101 10.37 -5.29 9.43
CA ASP A 101 10.57 -3.83 9.39
C ASP A 101 11.85 -3.45 8.60
N SER A 102 12.71 -4.44 8.35
CA SER A 102 13.90 -4.30 7.51
C SER A 102 13.61 -4.34 5.99
N LEU A 103 12.36 -4.63 5.57
CA LEU A 103 11.95 -4.57 4.17
C LEU A 103 11.42 -3.19 3.74
N GLU A 104 10.86 -2.40 4.66
CA GLU A 104 10.40 -1.03 4.36
C GLU A 104 11.48 0.03 4.62
N ARG A 105 12.50 -0.26 5.46
CA ARG A 105 13.65 0.63 5.73
C ARG A 105 14.97 0.12 5.16
N ARG A 106 15.03 -0.14 3.85
CA ARG A 106 16.33 -0.12 3.15
C ARG A 106 16.39 1.11 2.23
N PRO A 107 17.11 2.18 2.63
CA PRO A 107 17.89 2.89 1.62
C PRO A 107 18.74 1.82 0.89
N PHE A 108 18.98 2.00 -0.40
CA PHE A 108 19.91 1.19 -1.19
C PHE A 108 21.29 1.13 -0.50
N SER A 109 21.45 0.30 0.51
CA SER A 109 22.69 0.00 1.18
C SER A 109 23.23 -1.26 0.56
N LYS A 110 24.14 -1.02 -0.37
CA LYS A 110 25.28 -1.86 -0.77
C LYS A 110 25.64 -2.85 0.36
N GLY A 111 25.28 -4.12 0.19
CA GLY A 111 25.51 -5.18 1.18
C GLY A 111 24.46 -6.27 1.11
N GLU A 112 24.65 -7.20 0.18
CA GLU A 112 23.91 -8.47 0.10
C GLU A 112 23.96 -9.23 1.44
N PRO A 113 22.95 -10.07 1.70
CA PRO A 113 23.18 -11.50 1.54
C PRO A 113 22.46 -11.96 0.28
N GLU A 114 23.11 -12.83 -0.49
CA GLU A 114 22.63 -13.39 -1.75
C GLU A 114 21.10 -13.50 -1.77
N ALA A 115 20.47 -12.63 -2.55
CA ALA A 115 19.03 -12.64 -2.68
C ALA A 115 18.61 -14.00 -3.28
N ASP A 116 18.01 -14.81 -2.41
CA ASP A 116 17.39 -16.11 -2.67
C ASP A 116 16.87 -16.19 -4.12
N PRO A 117 17.40 -17.10 -4.97
CA PRO A 117 17.08 -17.17 -6.39
C PRO A 117 15.57 -17.20 -6.66
N LEU A 118 14.79 -17.82 -5.77
CA LEU A 118 13.34 -17.91 -5.84
C LEU A 118 12.66 -16.55 -5.67
N ARG A 119 13.21 -15.66 -4.84
CA ARG A 119 12.68 -14.29 -4.67
C ARG A 119 12.89 -13.44 -5.90
N LYS A 120 14.08 -13.51 -6.51
CA LYS A 120 14.35 -12.81 -7.79
C LYS A 120 13.40 -13.29 -8.87
N LEU A 121 13.21 -14.61 -8.96
CA LEU A 121 12.32 -15.21 -9.95
C LEU A 121 10.87 -14.75 -9.76
N LYS A 122 10.37 -14.75 -8.51
CA LYS A 122 9.01 -14.28 -8.19
C LYS A 122 8.80 -12.81 -8.53
N LEU A 123 9.80 -11.96 -8.29
CA LEU A 123 9.72 -10.55 -8.64
C LEU A 123 9.62 -10.34 -10.16
N ARG A 124 10.40 -11.07 -10.95
CA ARG A 124 10.32 -11.00 -12.42
C ARG A 124 8.96 -11.41 -12.96
N PHE A 125 8.34 -12.44 -12.37
CA PHE A 125 6.98 -12.85 -12.73
C PHE A 125 5.95 -11.78 -12.37
N VAL A 126 6.00 -11.24 -11.15
CA VAL A 126 5.07 -10.18 -10.69
C VAL A 126 5.21 -8.90 -11.54
N ASN A 127 6.42 -8.61 -12.01
CA ASN A 127 6.69 -7.48 -12.91
C ASN A 127 6.28 -7.75 -14.37
N GLY A 128 5.83 -8.97 -14.70
CA GLY A 128 5.46 -9.37 -16.07
C GLY A 128 6.66 -9.53 -17.01
N GLU A 129 7.87 -9.69 -16.49
CA GLU A 129 9.09 -9.90 -17.28
C GLU A 129 9.24 -11.34 -17.79
N ILE A 130 8.55 -12.28 -17.14
CA ILE A 130 8.51 -13.71 -17.50
C ILE A 130 7.08 -14.21 -17.41
N SER A 131 6.73 -15.19 -18.25
CA SER A 131 5.42 -15.83 -18.23
C SER A 131 5.26 -16.81 -17.06
N GLU A 132 4.02 -17.22 -16.78
CA GLU A 132 3.71 -18.21 -15.72
C GLU A 132 4.39 -19.57 -15.97
N GLU A 133 4.45 -19.99 -17.23
CA GLU A 133 5.11 -21.25 -17.65
C GLU A 133 6.63 -21.19 -17.46
N GLU A 134 7.25 -20.02 -17.68
CA GLU A 134 8.68 -19.80 -17.44
C GLU A 134 8.99 -19.73 -15.94
N TYR A 135 8.11 -19.09 -15.17
CA TYR A 135 8.23 -19.02 -13.71
C TYR A 135 8.19 -20.42 -13.08
N LEU A 136 7.24 -21.27 -13.46
CA LEU A 136 7.11 -22.62 -12.91
C LEU A 136 8.33 -23.49 -13.24
N ARG A 137 8.81 -23.48 -14.49
CA ARG A 137 10.01 -24.24 -14.88
C ARG A 137 11.25 -23.81 -14.13
N MET A 138 11.47 -22.51 -13.98
CA MET A 138 12.63 -21.99 -13.24
C MET A 138 12.52 -22.24 -11.75
N LYS A 139 11.30 -22.25 -11.20
CA LYS A 139 11.04 -22.57 -9.80
C LYS A 139 11.37 -24.03 -9.50
N GLU A 140 10.97 -24.96 -10.36
CA GLU A 140 11.30 -26.39 -10.23
C GLU A 140 12.81 -26.66 -10.31
N LEU A 141 13.54 -25.94 -11.16
CA LEU A 141 15.01 -26.07 -11.27
C LEU A 141 15.78 -25.52 -10.05
N LEU A 142 15.14 -24.66 -9.25
CA LEU A 142 15.74 -24.04 -8.07
C LEU A 142 15.31 -24.74 -6.77
N GLU A 143 14.19 -25.48 -6.79
CA GLU A 143 13.70 -26.27 -5.65
C GLU A 143 14.06 -27.77 -5.74
N GLY A 144 14.57 -28.24 -6.90
CA GLY A 144 15.07 -29.60 -7.12
C GLY A 144 16.58 -29.73 -6.95
#